data_AF-A0A7K0X8G8-F1
#
_entry.id   AF-A0A7K0X8G8-F1
#
_cell.length_a   1.000
_cell.length_b   1.000
_cell.length_c   1.000
_cell.angle_alpha   90.00
_cell.angle_beta   90.00
_cell.angle_gamma   90.00
#
_symmetry.space_group_name_H-M   'P 1'
#
loop_
_entity.id
_entity.type
_entity.pdbx_description
1 polymer ?
#
loop_
_entity_poly.entity_id
_entity_poly.type
_entity_poly.pdbx_seq_one_letter_code
_entity_poly.pdbx_strand_id
1 'polypeptide(L)'
;EDGGYTIGPVVDASQTFPFLSDRRVVLVRNAAVFSTKDACVPLVQYLEDPLETTSLVLVWEKDPRPNKQSKTPAVPKSLADAVASCGGVVVDTSPGTGKAQGGWLDERISGSSLKLDPAARRALVDHLGSDVGRLPALLEMLESVFGAGTKVSAPDIEPYLGVSGDVAPWDLTDAIDGGDVSGSLDVLQRMTIGGGRHPLQILATLSNHYLKMIRLDDPDIRGDKQAADVLGMKGSTFPAKKALDGARRLGSDRLAEVAALLAQADLDLHGAKAWPPELVIEVLVARLAGRNRSSSGSRGRR
;
A
#
# COMPACT_ATOMS: atom_id res chain seq x y z
N GLU A 1 10.47 -24.89 -11.38
CA GLU A 1 9.18 -25.20 -12.01
C GLU A 1 8.25 -24.03 -11.76
N ASP A 2 7.89 -23.29 -12.81
CA ASP A 2 6.91 -22.22 -12.75
C ASP A 2 5.53 -22.83 -12.51
N GLY A 3 5.18 -23.09 -11.24
CA GLY A 3 3.84 -23.47 -10.80
C GLY A 3 2.87 -22.30 -10.93
N GLY A 4 2.78 -21.70 -12.11
CA GLY A 4 1.94 -20.56 -12.43
C GLY A 4 0.47 -20.96 -12.34
N TYR A 5 -0.33 -20.10 -11.71
CA TYR A 5 -1.78 -20.23 -11.72
C TYR A 5 -2.28 -20.35 -13.16
N THR A 6 -3.05 -21.40 -13.45
CA THR A 6 -3.75 -21.58 -14.71
C THR A 6 -5.25 -21.41 -14.49
N ILE A 7 -5.94 -20.88 -15.50
CA ILE A 7 -7.38 -20.66 -15.43
C ILE A 7 -8.19 -21.94 -15.72
N GLY A 8 -7.56 -22.95 -16.33
CA GLY A 8 -8.18 -24.22 -16.69
C GLY A 8 -8.92 -24.90 -15.53
N PRO A 9 -8.27 -25.14 -14.37
CA PRO A 9 -8.93 -25.73 -13.21
C PRO A 9 -10.15 -24.95 -12.70
N VAL A 10 -10.20 -23.63 -12.91
CA VAL A 10 -11.37 -22.81 -12.57
C VAL A 10 -12.52 -23.14 -13.52
N VAL A 11 -12.26 -23.15 -14.83
CA VAL A 11 -13.26 -23.47 -15.86
C VAL A 11 -13.77 -24.89 -15.69
N ASP A 12 -12.87 -25.87 -15.49
CA ASP A 12 -13.23 -27.27 -15.27
C ASP A 12 -14.13 -27.42 -14.03
N ALA A 13 -13.74 -26.76 -12.92
CA ALA A 13 -14.54 -26.76 -11.70
C ALA A 13 -15.90 -26.09 -11.91
N SER A 14 -16.01 -25.07 -12.76
CA SER A 14 -17.26 -24.38 -13.05
C SER A 14 -18.18 -25.17 -14.00
N GLN A 15 -17.61 -25.95 -14.92
CA GLN A 15 -18.31 -26.84 -15.86
C GLN A 15 -18.61 -28.25 -15.30
N THR A 16 -18.23 -28.52 -14.05
CA THR A 16 -18.53 -29.80 -13.40
C THR A 16 -19.89 -29.75 -12.72
N PHE A 17 -20.82 -30.61 -13.16
CA PHE A 17 -22.11 -30.77 -12.50
C PHE A 17 -21.95 -31.13 -11.01
N PRO A 18 -22.84 -30.63 -10.14
CA PRO A 18 -22.85 -31.05 -8.74
C PRO A 18 -23.13 -32.56 -8.63
N PHE A 19 -22.53 -33.19 -7.63
CA PHE A 19 -22.75 -34.60 -7.31
C PHE A 19 -23.46 -34.69 -5.96
N LEU A 20 -24.65 -35.29 -5.94
CA LEU A 20 -25.52 -35.42 -4.75
C LEU A 20 -25.90 -34.07 -4.09
N SER A 21 -25.88 -32.98 -4.85
CA SER A 21 -26.38 -31.67 -4.43
C SER A 21 -27.08 -30.97 -5.59
N ASP A 22 -27.95 -30.01 -5.28
CA ASP A 22 -28.69 -29.25 -6.30
C ASP A 22 -27.82 -28.20 -6.99
N ARG A 23 -26.81 -27.68 -6.28
CA ARG A 23 -25.91 -26.63 -6.76
C ARG A 23 -24.47 -26.85 -6.33
N ARG A 24 -23.56 -26.20 -7.04
CA ARG A 24 -22.11 -26.13 -6.78
C ARG A 24 -21.71 -24.66 -6.62
N VAL A 25 -20.86 -24.36 -5.65
CA VAL A 25 -20.26 -23.03 -5.49
C VAL A 25 -18.77 -23.12 -5.80
N VAL A 26 -18.28 -22.25 -6.70
CA VAL A 26 -16.86 -22.14 -7.05
C VAL A 26 -16.38 -20.76 -6.63
N LEU A 27 -15.50 -20.71 -5.62
CA LEU A 27 -14.89 -19.48 -5.14
C LEU A 27 -13.46 -19.37 -5.66
N VAL A 28 -13.19 -18.34 -6.46
CA VAL A 28 -11.86 -18.06 -7.01
C VAL A 28 -11.29 -16.84 -6.28
N ARG A 29 -10.29 -17.08 -5.43
CA ARG A 29 -9.57 -16.03 -4.72
C ARG A 29 -8.41 -15.51 -5.56
N ASN A 30 -8.01 -14.26 -5.36
CA ASN A 30 -6.93 -13.61 -6.13
C ASN A 30 -7.12 -13.68 -7.65
N ALA A 31 -8.35 -13.58 -8.14
CA ALA A 31 -8.67 -13.73 -9.57
C ALA A 31 -7.95 -12.71 -10.47
N ALA A 32 -7.47 -11.60 -9.90
CA ALA A 32 -6.73 -10.57 -10.62
C ALA A 32 -5.40 -11.04 -11.22
N VAL A 33 -4.89 -12.21 -10.81
CA VAL A 33 -3.75 -12.88 -11.47
C VAL A 33 -4.02 -13.17 -12.95
N PHE A 34 -5.29 -13.28 -13.33
CA PHE A 34 -5.73 -13.49 -14.72
C PHE A 34 -6.13 -12.20 -15.43
N SER A 35 -5.75 -11.02 -14.92
CA SER A 35 -6.13 -9.70 -15.47
C SER A 35 -5.67 -9.41 -16.91
N THR A 36 -4.82 -10.23 -17.52
CA THR A 36 -4.46 -10.06 -18.94
C THR A 36 -5.60 -10.54 -19.83
N LYS A 37 -5.77 -9.88 -20.98
CA LYS A 37 -6.84 -10.22 -21.93
C LYS A 37 -6.80 -11.70 -22.32
N ASP A 38 -5.61 -12.22 -22.58
CA ASP A 38 -5.40 -13.61 -23.00
C ASP A 38 -5.68 -14.61 -21.87
N ALA A 39 -5.33 -14.28 -20.62
CA ALA A 39 -5.56 -15.18 -19.49
C ALA A 39 -7.04 -15.34 -19.16
N CYS A 40 -7.86 -14.31 -19.37
CA CYS A 40 -9.31 -14.36 -19.13
C CYS A 40 -10.11 -15.07 -20.23
N VAL A 41 -9.55 -15.34 -21.42
CA VAL A 41 -10.32 -15.86 -22.58
C VAL A 41 -11.13 -17.12 -22.23
N PRO A 42 -10.56 -18.17 -21.59
CA PRO A 42 -11.33 -19.39 -21.29
C PRO A 42 -12.50 -19.14 -20.34
N LEU A 43 -12.33 -18.20 -19.40
CA LEU A 43 -13.39 -17.85 -18.45
C LEU A 43 -14.48 -17.02 -19.12
N VAL A 44 -14.12 -16.10 -20.02
CA VAL A 44 -15.09 -15.35 -20.82
C VAL A 44 -15.93 -16.29 -21.68
N GLN A 45 -15.30 -17.28 -22.32
CA GLN A 45 -15.99 -18.30 -23.12
C GLN A 45 -16.94 -19.15 -22.26
N TYR A 46 -16.53 -19.55 -21.06
CA TYR A 46 -17.41 -20.25 -20.13
C TYR A 46 -18.66 -19.42 -19.77
N LEU A 47 -18.52 -18.11 -19.60
CA LEU A 47 -19.62 -17.22 -19.24
C LEU A 47 -20.62 -16.97 -20.40
N GLU A 48 -20.33 -17.41 -21.63
CA GLU A 48 -21.29 -17.35 -22.74
C GLU A 48 -22.46 -18.34 -22.54
N ASP A 49 -22.19 -19.49 -21.94
CA ASP A 49 -23.18 -20.53 -21.60
C ASP A 49 -22.80 -21.20 -20.27
N PRO A 50 -22.97 -20.51 -19.13
CA PRO A 50 -22.56 -21.03 -17.83
C PRO A 50 -23.56 -22.08 -17.32
N LEU A 51 -23.07 -23.08 -16.57
CA LEU A 51 -23.95 -24.07 -15.95
C LEU A 51 -24.84 -23.42 -14.89
N GLU A 52 -26.17 -23.56 -15.06
CA GLU A 52 -27.18 -23.01 -14.14
C GLU A 52 -27.08 -23.56 -12.70
N THR A 53 -26.49 -24.75 -12.55
CA THR A 53 -26.24 -25.39 -11.26
C THR A 53 -25.01 -24.83 -10.53
N THR A 54 -24.19 -24.00 -11.19
CA THR A 54 -22.95 -23.47 -10.64
C THR A 54 -23.09 -21.99 -10.28
N SER A 55 -22.75 -21.65 -9.04
CA SER A 55 -22.55 -20.26 -8.60
C SER A 55 -21.05 -19.97 -8.55
N LEU A 56 -20.57 -19.17 -9.51
CA LEU A 56 -19.17 -18.75 -9.59
C LEU A 56 -18.97 -17.39 -8.89
N VAL A 57 -18.04 -17.33 -7.95
CA VAL A 57 -17.66 -16.11 -7.24
C VAL A 57 -16.19 -15.80 -7.50
N LEU A 58 -15.92 -14.67 -8.14
CA LEU A 58 -14.56 -14.19 -8.44
C LEU A 58 -14.19 -13.07 -7.47
N VAL A 59 -13.19 -13.31 -6.61
CA VAL A 59 -12.64 -12.29 -5.72
C VAL A 59 -11.47 -11.61 -6.41
N TRP A 60 -11.69 -10.36 -6.82
CA TRP A 60 -10.72 -9.57 -7.58
C TRP A 60 -9.77 -8.79 -6.68
N GLU A 61 -8.86 -9.51 -6.06
CA GLU A 61 -7.86 -8.99 -5.12
C GLU A 61 -6.43 -9.09 -5.67
N LYS A 62 -5.50 -8.36 -5.05
CA LYS A 62 -4.09 -8.27 -5.47
C LYS A 62 -3.43 -9.65 -5.57
N ASP A 63 -2.53 -9.82 -6.52
CA ASP A 63 -1.67 -11.01 -6.63
C ASP A 63 -0.86 -11.22 -5.32
N PRO A 64 -1.02 -12.36 -4.63
CA PRO A 64 -0.34 -12.61 -3.35
C PRO A 64 1.15 -12.90 -3.52
N ARG A 65 1.65 -13.11 -4.76
CA ARG A 65 3.05 -13.44 -5.00
C ARG A 65 3.98 -12.25 -4.71
N PRO A 66 5.14 -12.48 -4.04
CA PRO A 66 6.11 -11.42 -3.78
C PRO A 66 6.60 -10.79 -5.09
N ASN A 67 6.82 -9.47 -5.07
CA ASN A 67 7.29 -8.65 -6.21
C ASN A 67 6.36 -8.56 -7.44
N LYS A 68 5.13 -9.09 -7.39
CA LYS A 68 4.11 -8.84 -8.45
C LYS A 68 3.08 -7.79 -8.01
N GLN A 69 2.86 -6.83 -8.91
CA GLN A 69 1.83 -5.77 -8.90
C GLN A 69 1.49 -5.15 -7.53
N SER A 70 2.03 -3.95 -7.27
CA SER A 70 1.68 -3.14 -6.08
C SER A 70 0.21 -2.70 -6.02
N LYS A 71 -0.54 -2.83 -7.12
CA LYS A 71 -1.95 -2.42 -7.23
C LYS A 71 -2.77 -3.53 -7.84
N THR A 72 -4.00 -3.68 -7.38
CA THR A 72 -4.98 -4.55 -8.01
C THR A 72 -5.25 -4.05 -9.44
N PRO A 73 -5.02 -4.87 -10.48
CA PRO A 73 -5.32 -4.48 -11.85
C PRO A 73 -6.83 -4.36 -12.03
N ALA A 74 -7.27 -3.46 -12.91
CA ALA A 74 -8.68 -3.33 -13.24
C ALA A 74 -9.24 -4.64 -13.82
N VAL A 75 -10.51 -4.92 -13.55
CA VAL A 75 -11.22 -6.02 -14.18
C VAL A 75 -11.24 -5.79 -15.70
N PRO A 76 -10.81 -6.75 -16.54
CA PRO A 76 -10.86 -6.62 -17.98
C PRO A 76 -12.29 -6.37 -18.45
N LYS A 77 -12.47 -5.39 -19.34
CA LYS A 77 -13.80 -5.04 -19.87
C LYS A 77 -14.53 -6.26 -20.47
N SER A 78 -13.82 -7.12 -21.18
CA SER A 78 -14.38 -8.36 -21.74
C SER A 78 -14.95 -9.30 -20.68
N LEU A 79 -14.32 -9.37 -19.50
CA LEU A 79 -14.82 -10.19 -18.40
C LEU A 79 -16.04 -9.53 -17.75
N ALA A 80 -16.00 -8.22 -17.50
CA ALA A 80 -17.12 -7.48 -16.95
C ALA A 80 -18.37 -7.55 -17.85
N ASP A 81 -18.19 -7.40 -19.17
CA ASP A 81 -19.26 -7.50 -20.16
C ASP A 81 -19.85 -8.93 -20.22
N ALA A 82 -19.01 -9.96 -20.12
CA ALA A 82 -19.46 -11.36 -20.08
C ALA A 82 -20.26 -11.67 -18.80
N VAL A 83 -19.77 -11.22 -17.63
CA VAL A 83 -20.50 -11.35 -16.35
C VAL A 83 -21.87 -10.67 -16.43
N ALA A 84 -21.96 -9.47 -17.00
CA ALA A 84 -23.24 -8.79 -17.17
C ALA A 84 -24.18 -9.54 -18.13
N SER A 85 -23.64 -10.10 -19.22
CA SER A 85 -24.42 -10.82 -20.24
C SER A 85 -25.04 -12.11 -19.70
N CYS A 86 -24.38 -12.79 -18.77
CA CYS A 86 -24.92 -13.99 -18.12
C CYS A 86 -25.76 -13.70 -16.87
N GLY A 87 -26.14 -12.43 -16.63
CA GLY A 87 -26.94 -12.03 -15.47
C GLY A 87 -26.18 -11.98 -14.14
N GLY A 88 -24.84 -12.02 -14.17
CA GLY A 88 -24.00 -11.84 -13.01
C GLY A 88 -23.89 -10.36 -12.58
N VAL A 89 -23.37 -10.15 -11.36
CA VAL A 89 -23.21 -8.81 -10.78
C VAL A 89 -21.75 -8.57 -10.43
N VAL A 90 -21.25 -7.39 -10.78
CA VAL A 90 -19.94 -6.91 -10.33
C VAL A 90 -20.17 -5.93 -9.18
N VAL A 91 -19.62 -6.25 -8.02
CA VAL A 91 -19.69 -5.39 -6.82
C VAL A 91 -18.31 -4.84 -6.54
N ASP A 92 -18.16 -3.52 -6.63
CA ASP A 92 -16.94 -2.84 -6.18
C ASP A 92 -16.99 -2.68 -4.67
N THR A 93 -16.11 -3.41 -3.98
CA THR A 93 -15.95 -3.36 -2.52
C THR A 93 -14.78 -2.45 -2.10
N SER A 94 -14.13 -1.78 -3.05
CA SER A 94 -13.01 -0.90 -2.76
C SER A 94 -13.46 0.34 -2.00
N PRO A 95 -12.77 0.73 -0.91
CA PRO A 95 -12.98 2.01 -0.21
C PRO A 95 -12.69 3.26 -1.06
N GLY A 96 -12.38 3.13 -2.36
CA GLY A 96 -11.90 4.21 -3.21
C GLY A 96 -10.54 4.79 -2.79
N THR A 97 -10.18 5.94 -3.36
CA THR A 97 -8.94 6.67 -3.03
C THR A 97 -9.21 8.16 -2.86
N GLY A 98 -8.42 8.85 -2.04
CA GLY A 98 -8.51 10.31 -1.88
C GLY A 98 -9.88 10.74 -1.36
N LYS A 99 -10.60 11.59 -2.10
CA LYS A 99 -11.91 12.11 -1.67
C LYS A 99 -12.96 11.01 -1.52
N ALA A 100 -12.95 10.00 -2.40
CA ALA A 100 -13.90 8.89 -2.32
C ALA A 100 -13.69 8.07 -1.04
N GLN A 101 -12.44 7.87 -0.65
CA GLN A 101 -12.07 7.18 0.59
C GLN A 101 -12.51 7.94 1.85
N GLY A 102 -12.35 9.26 1.85
CA GLY A 102 -12.89 10.10 2.92
C GLY A 102 -14.41 9.94 3.05
N GLY A 103 -15.13 10.04 1.94
CA GLY A 103 -16.58 9.86 1.92
C GLY A 103 -17.04 8.47 2.40
N TRP A 104 -16.33 7.41 1.99
CA TRP A 104 -16.61 6.05 2.45
C TRP A 104 -16.39 5.88 3.96
N LEU A 105 -15.30 6.44 4.50
CA LEU A 105 -15.04 6.44 5.94
C LEU A 105 -16.11 7.21 6.72
N ASP A 106 -16.50 8.39 6.22
CA ASP A 106 -17.58 9.21 6.78
C ASP A 106 -18.91 8.44 6.85
N GLU A 107 -19.29 7.79 5.75
CA GLU A 107 -20.51 7.00 5.65
C GLU A 107 -20.50 5.83 6.64
N ARG A 108 -19.40 5.08 6.70
CA ARG A 108 -19.27 3.90 7.58
C ARG A 108 -19.28 4.28 9.06
N ILE A 109 -18.58 5.34 9.44
CA ILE A 109 -18.58 5.83 10.82
C ILE A 109 -19.97 6.37 11.20
N SER A 110 -20.62 7.11 10.29
CA SER A 110 -21.95 7.68 10.55
C SER A 110 -23.06 6.63 10.58
N GLY A 111 -22.86 5.50 9.89
CA GLY A 111 -23.73 4.33 9.96
C GLY A 111 -23.58 3.50 11.23
N SER A 112 -22.54 3.75 12.04
CA SER A 112 -22.38 3.08 13.33
C SER A 112 -23.39 3.63 14.35
N SER A 113 -23.74 2.79 15.30
CA SER A 113 -24.56 3.12 16.46
C SER A 113 -23.80 3.93 17.52
N LEU A 114 -22.48 4.08 17.39
CA LEU A 114 -21.64 4.84 18.31
C LEU A 114 -21.68 6.34 18.03
N LYS A 115 -21.56 7.16 19.08
CA LYS A 115 -21.39 8.61 18.97
C LYS A 115 -19.93 8.96 19.21
N LEU A 116 -19.10 8.80 18.18
CA LEU A 116 -17.69 9.19 18.24
C LEU A 116 -17.57 10.72 18.28
N ASP A 117 -16.79 11.25 19.23
CA ASP A 117 -16.43 12.67 19.18
C ASP A 117 -15.43 12.94 18.03
N PRO A 118 -15.20 14.23 17.66
CA PRO A 118 -14.30 14.56 16.56
C PRO A 118 -12.85 14.07 16.75
N ALA A 119 -12.38 13.99 18.00
CA ALA A 119 -11.03 13.51 18.31
C ALA A 119 -10.94 11.99 18.16
N ALA A 120 -11.95 11.25 18.61
CA ALA A 120 -12.07 9.80 18.44
C ALA A 120 -12.13 9.43 16.97
N ARG A 121 -12.94 10.16 16.20
CA ARG A 121 -13.02 9.96 14.74
C ARG A 121 -11.66 10.16 14.08
N ARG A 122 -10.95 11.24 14.43
CA ARG A 122 -9.62 11.51 13.89
C ARG A 122 -8.62 10.42 14.28
N ALA A 123 -8.56 10.06 15.56
CA ALA A 123 -7.66 9.01 16.05
C ALA A 123 -7.91 7.67 15.34
N LEU A 124 -9.18 7.30 15.12
CA LEU A 124 -9.56 6.11 14.38
C LEU A 124 -9.06 6.12 12.93
N VAL A 125 -9.29 7.23 12.21
CA VAL A 125 -8.85 7.37 10.81
C VAL A 125 -7.32 7.39 10.70
N ASP A 126 -6.66 8.15 11.58
CA ASP A 126 -5.19 8.25 11.61
C ASP A 126 -4.55 6.88 11.92
N HIS A 127 -5.18 6.08 12.80
CA HIS A 127 -4.75 4.73 13.15
C HIS A 127 -4.90 3.75 11.99
N LEU A 128 -6.00 3.81 11.23
CA LEU A 128 -6.23 2.96 10.07
C LEU A 128 -5.24 3.23 8.94
N GLY A 129 -4.84 4.48 8.73
CA GLY A 129 -3.93 4.84 7.64
C GLY A 129 -4.48 4.42 6.27
N SER A 130 -3.69 3.65 5.52
CA SER A 130 -4.10 3.07 4.24
C SER A 130 -4.97 1.81 4.37
N ASP A 131 -5.06 1.21 5.55
CA ASP A 131 -5.81 -0.01 5.82
C ASP A 131 -7.25 0.27 6.26
N VAL A 132 -7.94 1.08 5.46
CA VAL A 132 -9.32 1.51 5.75
C VAL A 132 -10.33 0.37 5.69
N GLY A 133 -9.98 -0.76 5.05
CA GLY A 133 -10.81 -1.96 4.99
C GLY A 133 -11.07 -2.59 6.36
N ARG A 134 -10.24 -2.30 7.37
CA ARG A 134 -10.43 -2.75 8.76
C ARG A 134 -11.52 -2.00 9.53
N LEU A 135 -11.96 -0.85 9.02
CA LEU A 135 -12.92 0.01 9.73
C LEU A 135 -14.20 -0.74 10.14
N PRO A 136 -14.88 -1.52 9.28
CA PRO A 136 -16.14 -2.17 9.66
C PRO A 136 -15.99 -3.13 10.83
N ALA A 137 -14.97 -3.98 10.81
CA ALA A 137 -14.71 -4.92 11.90
C ALA A 137 -14.31 -4.21 13.20
N LEU A 138 -13.59 -3.09 13.10
CA LEU A 138 -13.23 -2.28 14.26
C LEU A 138 -14.45 -1.56 14.85
N LEU A 139 -15.36 -1.03 14.02
CA LEU A 139 -16.61 -0.45 14.48
C LEU A 139 -17.52 -1.50 15.13
N GLU A 140 -17.69 -2.67 14.52
CA GLU A 140 -18.48 -3.78 15.09
C GLU A 140 -17.94 -4.21 16.47
N MET A 141 -16.62 -4.28 16.61
CA MET A 141 -15.97 -4.57 17.89
C MET A 141 -16.22 -3.46 18.92
N LEU A 142 -16.04 -2.19 18.56
CA LEU A 142 -16.30 -1.06 19.46
C LEU A 142 -17.79 -1.00 19.85
N GLU A 143 -18.71 -1.28 18.94
CA GLU A 143 -20.15 -1.36 19.21
C GLU A 143 -20.47 -2.47 20.20
N SER A 144 -19.84 -3.63 20.05
CA SER A 144 -19.96 -4.74 21.00
C SER A 144 -19.43 -4.40 22.40
N VAL A 145 -18.44 -3.51 22.50
CA VAL A 145 -17.81 -3.13 23.78
C VAL A 145 -18.61 -2.03 24.49
N PHE A 146 -18.98 -0.96 23.77
CA PHE A 146 -19.57 0.24 24.37
C PHE A 146 -21.10 0.26 24.33
N GLY A 147 -21.73 -0.57 23.49
CA GLY A 147 -23.17 -0.58 23.27
C GLY A 147 -23.66 0.60 22.42
N ALA A 148 -24.87 0.43 21.87
CA ALA A 148 -25.48 1.40 20.97
C ALA A 148 -25.79 2.74 21.66
N GLY A 149 -25.49 3.85 20.99
CA GLY A 149 -25.84 5.21 21.43
C GLY A 149 -24.85 5.85 22.40
N THR A 150 -23.82 5.12 22.84
CA THR A 150 -22.78 5.59 23.75
C THR A 150 -21.88 6.64 23.08
N LYS A 151 -21.54 7.70 23.84
CA LYS A 151 -20.54 8.67 23.42
C LYS A 151 -19.15 8.12 23.71
N VAL A 152 -18.29 8.11 22.71
CA VAL A 152 -16.95 7.52 22.80
C VAL A 152 -15.92 8.57 22.40
N SER A 153 -14.92 8.76 23.25
CA SER A 153 -13.82 9.70 23.07
C SER A 153 -12.54 9.02 22.58
N ALA A 154 -11.53 9.81 22.20
CA ALA A 154 -10.26 9.24 21.71
C ALA A 154 -9.56 8.32 22.75
N PRO A 155 -9.46 8.69 24.04
CA PRO A 155 -8.92 7.80 25.06
C PRO A 155 -9.72 6.51 25.25
N ASP A 156 -11.03 6.52 24.96
CA ASP A 156 -11.87 5.33 25.11
C ASP A 156 -11.56 4.29 24.02
N ILE A 157 -11.33 4.72 22.78
CA ILE A 157 -11.05 3.79 21.67
C ILE A 157 -9.61 3.29 21.66
N GLU A 158 -8.65 4.09 22.14
CA GLU A 158 -7.21 3.83 22.02
C GLU A 158 -6.78 2.41 22.46
N PRO A 159 -7.27 1.86 23.60
CA PRO A 159 -6.92 0.49 24.02
C PRO A 159 -7.37 -0.62 23.05
N TYR A 160 -8.36 -0.33 22.19
CA TYR A 160 -9.00 -1.30 21.30
C TYR A 160 -8.46 -1.24 19.87
N LEU A 161 -7.74 -0.17 19.50
CA LEU A 161 -7.28 0.04 18.12
C LEU A 161 -6.25 -1.01 17.66
N GLY A 162 -5.48 -1.59 18.59
CA GLY A 162 -4.49 -2.62 18.29
C GLY A 162 -3.33 -2.10 17.43
N VAL A 163 -2.89 -2.88 16.45
CA VAL A 163 -1.78 -2.49 15.54
C VAL A 163 -2.25 -1.46 14.52
N SER A 164 -1.52 -0.35 14.41
CA SER A 164 -1.78 0.70 13.41
C SER A 164 -1.60 0.19 11.99
N GLY A 165 -2.46 0.67 11.08
CA GLY A 165 -2.43 0.27 9.68
C GLY A 165 -1.23 0.85 8.92
N ASP A 166 -0.96 0.26 7.75
CA ASP A 166 0.08 0.69 6.82
C ASP A 166 -0.09 2.14 6.39
N VAL A 167 1.00 2.75 5.96
CA VAL A 167 1.11 4.14 5.52
C VAL A 167 1.78 4.23 4.18
N ALA A 168 1.65 5.40 3.54
CA ALA A 168 2.20 5.54 2.23
C ALA A 168 3.75 5.62 2.30
N PRO A 169 4.47 5.03 1.34
CA PRO A 169 5.93 5.02 1.39
C PRO A 169 6.58 6.41 1.40
N TRP A 170 5.90 7.44 0.87
CA TRP A 170 6.40 8.81 0.93
C TRP A 170 6.33 9.43 2.33
N ASP A 171 5.45 8.94 3.22
CA ASP A 171 5.39 9.41 4.61
C ASP A 171 6.72 9.10 5.33
N LEU A 172 7.35 7.96 5.01
CA LEU A 172 8.65 7.58 5.55
C LEU A 172 9.75 8.51 5.05
N THR A 173 9.81 8.71 3.74
CA THR A 173 10.82 9.59 3.14
C THR A 173 10.66 11.03 3.60
N ASP A 174 9.42 11.49 3.83
CA ASP A 174 9.13 12.84 4.28
C ASP A 174 9.53 13.06 5.73
N ALA A 175 9.26 12.09 6.62
CA ALA A 175 9.72 12.12 8.00
C ALA A 175 11.26 12.13 8.09
N ILE A 176 11.93 11.29 7.29
CA ILE A 176 13.39 11.25 7.21
C ILE A 176 13.93 12.58 6.67
N ASP A 177 13.37 13.10 5.58
CA ASP A 177 13.78 14.37 4.96
C ASP A 177 13.58 15.58 5.88
N GLY A 178 12.55 15.52 6.74
CA GLY A 178 12.30 16.51 7.80
C GLY A 178 13.26 16.40 9.00
N GLY A 179 14.04 15.32 9.10
CA GLY A 179 14.92 15.07 10.25
C GLY A 179 14.19 14.64 11.52
N ASP A 180 12.95 14.16 11.38
CA ASP A 180 12.14 13.62 12.47
C ASP A 180 12.46 12.13 12.68
N VAL A 181 13.43 11.87 13.56
CA VAL A 181 13.86 10.51 13.89
C VAL A 181 12.70 9.71 14.50
N SER A 182 11.94 10.28 15.44
CA SER A 182 10.86 9.56 16.12
C SER A 182 9.75 9.24 15.13
N GLY A 183 9.25 10.24 14.41
CA GLY A 183 8.21 10.04 13.41
C GLY A 183 8.64 9.09 12.30
N SER A 184 9.91 9.10 11.89
CA SER A 184 10.41 8.15 10.89
C SER A 184 10.41 6.70 11.37
N LEU A 185 10.68 6.46 12.66
CA LEU A 185 10.63 5.13 13.25
C LEU A 185 9.19 4.66 13.46
N ASP A 186 8.29 5.56 13.87
CA ASP A 186 6.86 5.26 13.98
C ASP A 186 6.27 4.87 12.61
N VAL A 187 6.59 5.64 11.56
CA VAL A 187 6.18 5.35 10.18
C VAL A 187 6.79 4.03 9.69
N LEU A 188 8.07 3.77 9.99
CA LEU A 188 8.72 2.49 9.66
C LEU A 188 7.98 1.32 10.30
N GLN A 189 7.63 1.41 11.58
CA GLN A 189 6.90 0.37 12.31
C GLN A 189 5.52 0.10 11.68
N ARG A 190 4.81 1.17 11.27
CA ARG A 190 3.54 1.03 10.55
C ARG A 190 3.70 0.30 9.22
N MET A 191 4.77 0.58 8.48
CA MET A 191 5.05 -0.09 7.20
C MET A 191 5.45 -1.56 7.36
N THR A 192 6.25 -1.89 8.37
CA THR A 192 6.74 -3.26 8.59
C THR A 192 5.69 -4.13 9.28
N ILE A 193 5.11 -3.68 10.39
CA ILE A 193 4.15 -4.45 11.18
C ILE A 193 2.74 -4.33 10.58
N GLY A 194 2.26 -3.09 10.40
CA GLY A 194 0.91 -2.83 9.87
C GLY A 194 0.78 -3.22 8.40
N GLY A 195 1.79 -2.91 7.58
CA GLY A 195 1.82 -3.22 6.15
C GLY A 195 2.45 -4.56 5.77
N GLY A 196 3.05 -5.27 6.73
CA GLY A 196 3.75 -6.54 6.46
C GLY A 196 4.90 -6.41 5.45
N ARG A 197 5.46 -5.20 5.28
CA ARG A 197 6.48 -4.97 4.25
C ARG A 197 7.82 -5.53 4.69
N HIS A 198 8.42 -6.33 3.82
CA HIS A 198 9.74 -6.90 4.06
C HIS A 198 10.82 -5.78 4.11
N PRO A 199 11.83 -5.87 4.99
CA PRO A 199 12.94 -4.89 5.09
C PRO A 199 13.60 -4.53 3.75
N LEU A 200 13.80 -5.50 2.85
CA LEU A 200 14.31 -5.25 1.48
C LEU A 200 13.39 -4.34 0.64
N GLN A 201 12.07 -4.41 0.83
CA GLN A 201 11.13 -3.50 0.14
C GLN A 201 11.25 -2.06 0.66
N ILE A 202 11.51 -1.91 1.97
CA ILE A 202 11.79 -0.61 2.58
C ILE A 202 13.12 -0.06 2.07
N LEU A 203 14.18 -0.88 2.04
CA LEU A 203 15.47 -0.50 1.46
C LEU A 203 15.32 -0.03 0.01
N ALA A 204 14.56 -0.76 -0.82
CA ALA A 204 14.30 -0.39 -2.20
C ALA A 204 13.56 0.96 -2.30
N THR A 205 12.61 1.23 -1.40
CA THR A 205 11.90 2.51 -1.33
C THR A 205 12.87 3.66 -1.03
N LEU A 206 13.70 3.51 0.01
CA LEU A 206 14.69 4.51 0.42
C LEU A 206 15.76 4.71 -0.68
N SER A 207 16.26 3.63 -1.26
CA SER A 207 17.25 3.67 -2.33
C SER A 207 16.70 4.41 -3.55
N ASN A 208 15.47 4.11 -3.97
CA ASN A 208 14.82 4.81 -5.09
C ASN A 208 14.60 6.30 -4.80
N HIS A 209 14.35 6.69 -3.55
CA HIS A 209 14.23 8.09 -3.15
C HIS A 209 15.56 8.82 -3.29
N TYR A 210 16.63 8.30 -2.68
CA TYR A 210 17.93 8.96 -2.68
C TYR A 210 18.66 8.88 -4.02
N LEU A 211 18.51 7.78 -4.78
CA LEU A 211 19.09 7.69 -6.13
C LEU A 211 18.52 8.75 -7.08
N LYS A 212 17.25 9.15 -6.91
CA LYS A 212 16.70 10.30 -7.66
C LYS A 212 17.44 11.58 -7.29
N MET A 213 17.69 11.83 -6.00
CA MET A 213 18.44 13.00 -5.56
C MET A 213 19.88 12.99 -6.06
N ILE A 214 20.56 11.84 -5.99
CA ILE A 214 21.94 11.66 -6.47
C ILE A 214 22.03 11.93 -7.98
N ARG A 215 21.07 11.43 -8.77
CA ARG A 215 21.01 11.72 -10.22
C ARG A 215 20.79 13.20 -10.54
N LEU A 216 20.23 13.95 -9.59
CA LEU A 216 19.98 15.38 -9.72
C LEU A 216 21.08 16.24 -9.09
N ASP A 217 22.12 15.63 -8.52
CA ASP A 217 23.30 16.31 -7.99
C ASP A 217 24.29 16.67 -9.10
N ASP A 218 23.78 17.38 -10.10
CA ASP A 218 24.53 17.89 -11.24
C ASP A 218 24.41 19.43 -11.28
N PRO A 219 25.52 20.18 -11.27
CA PRO A 219 25.53 21.64 -11.34
C PRO A 219 24.79 22.25 -12.55
N ASP A 220 24.62 21.48 -13.63
CA ASP A 220 23.96 21.90 -14.85
C ASP A 220 22.42 21.80 -14.75
N ILE A 221 21.89 21.06 -13.78
CA ILE A 221 20.44 20.91 -13.55
C ILE A 221 19.92 22.08 -12.72
N ARG A 222 19.36 23.08 -13.42
CA ARG A 222 18.91 24.35 -12.82
C ARG A 222 17.40 24.37 -12.55
N GLY A 223 16.60 23.61 -13.29
CA GLY A 223 15.13 23.71 -13.23
C GLY A 223 14.36 22.40 -13.23
N ASP A 224 13.11 22.48 -12.76
CA ASP A 224 12.20 21.36 -12.54
C ASP A 224 11.94 20.51 -13.80
N LYS A 225 11.96 21.15 -14.98
CA LYS A 225 11.79 20.45 -16.27
C LYS A 225 13.00 19.58 -16.60
N GLN A 226 14.21 20.14 -16.48
CA GLN A 226 15.46 19.38 -16.68
C GLN A 226 15.56 18.23 -15.69
N ALA A 227 15.18 18.47 -14.42
CA ALA A 227 15.13 17.41 -13.41
C ALA A 227 14.11 16.31 -13.78
N ALA A 228 12.94 16.68 -14.29
CA ALA A 228 11.96 15.70 -14.75
C ALA A 228 12.47 14.90 -15.95
N ASP A 229 13.16 15.54 -16.88
CA ASP A 229 13.76 14.89 -18.05
C ASP A 229 14.83 13.87 -17.63
N VAL A 230 15.75 14.25 -16.74
CA VAL A 230 16.78 13.36 -16.18
C VAL A 230 16.18 12.15 -15.44
N LEU A 231 15.08 12.37 -14.72
CA LEU A 231 14.37 11.30 -14.03
C LEU A 231 13.40 10.51 -14.93
N GLY A 232 13.29 10.86 -16.22
CA GLY A 232 12.37 10.22 -17.17
C GLY A 232 10.89 10.39 -16.83
N MET A 233 10.54 11.42 -16.06
CA MET A 233 9.17 11.69 -15.61
C MET A 233 8.39 12.45 -16.70
N LYS A 234 7.34 11.83 -17.22
CA LYS A 234 6.42 12.45 -18.17
C LYS A 234 5.18 12.96 -17.43
N GLY A 235 4.82 14.24 -17.64
CA GLY A 235 3.64 14.86 -17.03
C GLY A 235 3.99 15.83 -15.91
N SER A 236 3.83 15.41 -14.64
CA SER A 236 4.03 16.31 -13.49
C SER A 236 5.50 16.51 -13.15
N THR A 237 5.93 17.76 -13.08
CA THR A 237 7.28 18.14 -12.62
C THR A 237 7.41 18.21 -11.10
N PHE A 238 6.29 18.13 -10.36
CA PHE A 238 6.29 18.31 -8.91
C PHE A 238 7.17 17.31 -8.15
N PRO A 239 7.15 15.99 -8.46
CA PRO A 239 8.05 15.04 -7.80
C PRO A 239 9.52 15.30 -8.12
N ALA A 240 9.83 15.73 -9.35
CA ALA A 240 11.18 16.07 -9.78
C ALA A 240 11.70 17.32 -9.07
N LYS A 241 10.85 18.34 -8.93
CA LYS A 241 11.14 19.54 -8.14
C LYS A 241 11.49 19.19 -6.69
N LYS A 242 10.64 18.38 -6.03
CA LYS A 242 10.87 17.95 -4.63
C LYS A 242 12.20 17.21 -4.49
N ALA A 243 12.54 16.33 -5.44
CA ALA A 243 13.81 15.62 -5.44
C ALA A 243 15.02 16.56 -5.67
N LEU A 244 14.90 17.54 -6.58
CA LEU A 244 15.93 18.55 -6.84
C LEU A 244 16.18 19.44 -5.61
N ASP A 245 15.12 19.91 -4.97
CA ASP A 245 15.21 20.70 -3.74
C ASP A 245 15.84 19.90 -2.60
N GLY A 246 15.50 18.60 -2.50
CA GLY A 246 16.12 17.66 -1.56
C GLY A 246 17.62 17.47 -1.82
N ALA A 247 18.01 17.24 -3.07
CA ALA A 247 19.41 17.11 -3.48
C ALA A 247 20.22 18.36 -3.11
N ARG A 248 19.70 19.55 -3.44
CA ARG A 248 20.33 20.84 -3.10
C ARG A 248 20.44 21.09 -1.60
N ARG A 249 19.47 20.61 -0.81
CA ARG A 249 19.48 20.74 0.64
C ARG A 249 20.54 19.85 1.29
N LEU A 250 20.71 18.63 0.78
CA LEU A 250 21.70 17.67 1.25
C LEU A 250 23.12 18.04 0.82
N GLY A 251 23.30 18.40 -0.45
CA GLY A 251 24.60 18.60 -1.08
C GLY A 251 25.35 17.30 -1.33
N SER A 252 26.35 17.36 -2.20
CA SER A 252 27.08 16.20 -2.73
C SER A 252 27.72 15.32 -1.66
N ASP A 253 28.38 15.92 -0.66
CA ASP A 253 29.05 15.16 0.40
C ASP A 253 28.07 14.29 1.18
N ARG A 254 26.91 14.85 1.56
CA ARG A 254 25.90 14.10 2.31
C ARG A 254 25.20 13.06 1.44
N LEU A 255 24.99 13.35 0.16
CA LEU A 255 24.44 12.38 -0.78
C LEU A 255 25.38 11.17 -0.95
N ALA A 256 26.70 11.39 -0.98
CA ALA A 256 27.70 10.32 -0.99
C ALA A 256 27.67 9.50 0.32
N GLU A 257 27.55 10.15 1.47
CA GLU A 257 27.40 9.45 2.76
C GLU A 257 26.12 8.62 2.83
N VAL A 258 25.00 9.16 2.33
CA VAL A 258 23.72 8.44 2.25
C VAL A 258 23.85 7.22 1.35
N ALA A 259 24.52 7.35 0.19
CA ALA A 259 24.79 6.22 -0.69
C ALA A 259 25.60 5.13 0.02
N ALA A 260 26.61 5.50 0.81
CA ALA A 260 27.39 4.55 1.61
C ALA A 260 26.54 3.86 2.69
N LEU A 261 25.64 4.58 3.36
CA LEU A 261 24.73 4.00 4.35
C LEU A 261 23.76 2.99 3.72
N LEU A 262 23.19 3.32 2.56
CA LEU A 262 22.30 2.43 1.82
C LEU A 262 23.03 1.17 1.36
N ALA A 263 24.24 1.31 0.81
CA ALA A 263 25.07 0.19 0.40
C ALA A 263 25.44 -0.72 1.58
N GLN A 264 25.78 -0.15 2.73
CA GLN A 264 26.08 -0.94 3.93
C GLN A 264 24.83 -1.69 4.44
N ALA A 265 23.67 -1.04 4.44
CA ALA A 265 22.42 -1.68 4.86
C ALA A 265 22.03 -2.83 3.91
N ASP A 266 22.26 -2.68 2.61
CA ASP A 266 22.08 -3.77 1.64
C ASP A 266 22.95 -4.98 1.98
N LEU A 267 24.25 -4.77 2.21
CA LEU A 267 25.17 -5.85 2.62
C LEU A 267 24.75 -6.48 3.95
N ASP A 268 24.37 -5.67 4.94
CA ASP A 268 23.93 -6.14 6.25
C ASP A 268 22.65 -7.00 6.13
N LEU A 269 21.69 -6.62 5.28
CA LEU A 269 20.48 -7.41 5.00
C LEU A 269 20.77 -8.72 4.26
N HIS A 270 21.86 -8.79 3.50
CA HIS A 270 22.33 -10.01 2.85
C HIS A 270 23.29 -10.84 3.74
N GLY A 271 23.44 -10.48 5.02
CA GLY A 271 24.15 -11.28 6.01
C GLY A 271 25.59 -10.86 6.29
N ALA A 272 26.03 -9.67 5.85
CA ALA A 272 27.33 -9.14 6.27
C ALA A 272 27.42 -8.91 7.79
N LYS A 273 26.27 -8.70 8.45
CA LYS A 273 26.13 -8.72 9.91
C LYS A 273 25.04 -9.70 10.31
N ALA A 274 25.23 -10.36 11.45
CA ALA A 274 24.22 -11.21 12.09
C ALA A 274 23.19 -10.38 12.88
N TRP A 275 22.62 -9.35 12.25
CA TRP A 275 21.55 -8.55 12.84
C TRP A 275 20.19 -8.99 12.29
N PRO A 276 19.11 -8.93 13.09
CA PRO A 276 17.76 -9.05 12.55
C PRO A 276 17.53 -8.03 11.42
N PRO A 277 16.92 -8.42 10.29
CA PRO A 277 16.65 -7.51 9.17
C PRO A 277 15.91 -6.23 9.54
N GLU A 278 15.00 -6.31 10.50
CA GLU A 278 14.23 -5.18 11.03
C GLU A 278 15.17 -4.16 11.69
N LEU A 279 16.09 -4.64 12.53
CA LEU A 279 17.08 -3.80 13.22
C LEU A 279 18.00 -3.08 12.23
N VAL A 280 18.39 -3.74 11.14
CA VAL A 280 19.22 -3.11 10.09
C VAL A 280 18.51 -1.90 9.50
N ILE A 281 17.22 -2.03 9.18
CA ILE A 281 16.43 -0.93 8.62
C ILE A 281 16.12 0.15 9.65
N GLU A 282 15.84 -0.18 10.91
CA GLU A 282 15.64 0.80 11.98
C GLU A 282 16.89 1.69 12.16
N VAL A 283 18.07 1.06 12.22
CA VAL A 283 19.35 1.78 12.34
C VAL A 283 19.62 2.64 11.11
N LEU A 284 19.32 2.14 9.90
CA LEU A 284 19.43 2.91 8.67
C LEU A 284 18.53 4.16 8.72
N VAL A 285 17.24 3.98 9.02
CA VAL A 285 16.25 5.08 9.08
C VAL A 285 16.65 6.12 10.12
N ALA A 286 17.04 5.71 11.32
CA ALA A 286 17.49 6.62 12.36
C ALA A 286 18.73 7.42 11.95
N ARG A 287 19.70 6.79 11.28
CA ARG A 287 20.91 7.46 10.76
C ARG A 287 20.59 8.47 9.67
N LEU A 288 19.71 8.11 8.73
CA LEU A 288 19.29 9.00 7.65
C LEU A 288 18.56 10.23 8.21
N ALA A 289 17.59 10.03 9.10
CA ALA A 289 16.83 11.12 9.72
C ALA A 289 17.72 12.02 10.60
N GLY A 290 18.62 11.43 11.40
CA GLY A 290 19.54 12.18 12.26
C GLY A 290 20.48 13.10 11.48
N ARG A 291 20.92 12.70 10.28
CA ARG A 291 21.77 13.52 9.41
C ARG A 291 21.03 14.69 8.78
N ASN A 292 19.72 14.56 8.56
CA ASN A 292 18.92 15.68 8.03
C ASN A 292 18.66 16.75 9.09
N ARG A 293 18.54 16.37 10.37
CA ARG A 293 18.43 17.31 11.49
C ARG A 293 19.64 18.24 11.63
N SER A 294 20.85 17.77 11.33
CA SER A 294 22.05 18.61 11.38
C SER A 294 22.14 19.63 10.25
N SER A 295 21.37 19.46 9.16
CA SER A 295 21.31 20.43 8.04
C SER A 295 20.48 21.67 8.37
N SER A 296 19.38 21.49 9.10
CA SER A 296 18.41 22.55 9.40
C SER A 296 18.89 23.48 10.53
N GLY A 297 19.65 22.97 11.49
CA GLY A 297 20.22 23.76 12.59
C GLY A 297 21.36 24.71 12.17
N SER A 298 22.05 24.45 11.07
CA SER A 298 23.21 25.25 10.62
C SER A 298 22.84 26.55 9.90
N ARG A 299 21.59 26.73 9.45
CA ARG A 299 21.14 27.95 8.73
C ARG A 299 20.52 29.03 9.64
N GLY A 300 20.30 28.75 10.92
CA GLY A 300 19.72 29.69 11.89
C GLY A 300 20.72 30.48 12.74
N ARG A 301 22.03 30.33 12.49
CA ARG A 301 23.11 31.03 13.20
C ARG A 301 24.10 31.64 12.20
N ARG A 302 23.67 32.66 11.47
CA ARG A 302 24.55 33.67 10.87
C ARG A 302 23.85 35.00 10.87
#